data_AF-A0A6B2FZA2-F1
#
_entry.id   AF-A0A6B2FZA2-F1
#
_cell.length_a   1.000
_cell.length_b   1.000
_cell.length_c   1.000
_cell.angle_alpha   90.00
_cell.angle_beta   90.00
_cell.angle_gamma   90.00
#
_symmetry.space_group_name_H-M   'P 1'
#
loop_
_entity.id
_entity.type
_entity.pdbx_description
1 polymer ?
#
loop_
_entity_poly.entity_id
_entity_poly.type
_entity_poly.pdbx_seq_one_letter_code
_entity_poly.pdbx_strand_id
1 'polypeptide(L)'
;KLGEFYKSVSLSRIAQYANYYTEEKVLSILLECHHSGILHFQYDGESGFVYFSGNPSAMSGQSQFVRPNFISNLTNQIVYAHDDLVKKTRLNALKNMIEMYRKGSPDEYYRYQRIRENVIKYMDNLSAENDQMDKKMVAMMEEERVRIELAQMHRMDEERHQREEKRQQQDLKEKRILNTLEQVGDISGNSEMAKKMLKDIDVADFEKDPAKYINVHNELRDKEITTHVKKMKKIEKKFDVIAHVLKISEVDKIRCFVSNSLPNRKKNFQNRDQDRISSIIRLKKNEDEIKSRLVAATDDINDFMESCEQKAIHSHQQLIEQYEEMLVKERALVLAKKRCEYIEKRK
;
A
#
# COMPACT_ATOMS: atom_id res chain seq x y z
N LYS A 1 8.67 38.79 -44.58
CA LYS A 1 10.02 39.39 -44.61
C LYS A 1 10.49 39.92 -43.26
N LEU A 2 10.01 41.05 -42.71
CA LEU A 2 10.50 41.52 -41.39
C LEU A 2 10.32 40.46 -40.28
N GLY A 3 9.15 39.84 -40.19
CA GLY A 3 8.91 38.73 -39.26
C GLY A 3 9.64 37.42 -39.54
N GLU A 4 10.45 37.34 -40.61
CA GLU A 4 11.33 36.20 -40.87
C GLU A 4 12.71 36.37 -40.22
N PHE A 5 13.14 37.63 -40.03
CA PHE A 5 14.47 37.97 -39.53
C PHE A 5 14.44 38.59 -38.13
N TYR A 6 13.33 39.24 -37.77
CA TYR A 6 13.17 39.92 -36.48
C TYR A 6 12.10 39.22 -35.65
N LYS A 7 12.43 38.94 -34.39
CA LYS A 7 11.49 38.40 -33.40
C LYS A 7 10.50 39.46 -32.92
N SER A 8 10.96 40.70 -32.80
CA SER A 8 10.15 41.86 -32.44
C SER A 8 10.67 43.15 -33.10
N VAL A 9 9.76 44.06 -33.45
CA VAL A 9 10.06 45.36 -34.05
C VAL A 9 9.04 46.39 -33.57
N SER A 10 9.46 47.64 -33.31
CA SER A 10 8.52 48.70 -32.95
C SER A 10 7.61 49.07 -34.13
N LEU A 11 6.34 49.37 -33.86
CA LEU A 11 5.36 49.72 -34.88
C LEU A 11 5.78 50.96 -35.67
N SER A 12 6.33 51.95 -34.98
CA SER A 12 6.96 53.15 -35.56
C SER A 12 8.03 52.83 -36.60
N ARG A 13 8.85 51.81 -36.34
CA ARG A 13 9.94 51.40 -37.22
C ARG A 13 9.41 50.62 -38.42
N ILE A 14 8.34 49.85 -38.25
CA ILE A 14 7.63 49.21 -39.35
C ILE A 14 7.01 50.28 -40.26
N ALA A 15 6.40 51.32 -39.70
CA ALA A 15 5.84 52.44 -40.47
C ALA A 15 6.90 53.17 -41.30
N GLN A 16 8.09 53.40 -40.73
CA GLN A 16 9.25 53.96 -41.44
C GLN A 16 9.69 53.06 -42.60
N TYR A 17 9.83 51.74 -42.39
CA TYR A 17 10.26 50.84 -43.46
C TYR A 17 9.21 50.65 -44.57
N ALA A 18 7.94 50.77 -44.22
CA ALA A 18 6.83 50.60 -45.15
C ALA A 18 6.37 51.93 -45.80
N ASN A 19 7.04 53.05 -45.50
CA ASN A 19 6.71 54.40 -45.99
C ASN A 19 5.24 54.81 -45.76
N TYR A 20 4.68 54.45 -44.60
CA TYR A 20 3.34 54.90 -44.20
C TYR A 20 3.43 56.11 -43.27
N TYR A 21 2.50 57.05 -43.43
CA TYR A 21 2.46 58.29 -42.63
C TYR A 21 1.91 58.12 -41.21
N THR A 22 1.14 57.05 -40.95
CA THR A 22 0.51 56.81 -39.65
C THR A 22 0.67 55.35 -39.21
N GLU A 23 1.00 55.16 -37.93
CA GLU A 23 1.15 53.84 -37.31
C GLU A 23 -0.17 53.05 -37.29
N GLU A 24 -1.30 53.75 -37.19
CA GLU A 24 -2.65 53.18 -37.23
C GLU A 24 -2.92 52.41 -38.53
N LYS A 25 -2.46 52.96 -39.67
CA LYS A 25 -2.63 52.32 -40.98
C LYS A 25 -1.76 51.09 -41.14
N VAL A 26 -0.60 51.07 -40.47
CA VAL A 26 0.28 49.89 -40.44
C VAL A 26 -0.35 48.81 -39.57
N LEU A 27 -0.88 49.18 -38.40
CA LEU A 27 -1.53 48.24 -37.49
C LEU A 27 -2.76 47.61 -38.13
N SER A 28 -3.58 48.37 -38.87
CA SER A 28 -4.77 47.84 -39.55
C SER A 28 -4.39 46.80 -40.61
N ILE A 29 -3.38 47.08 -41.44
CA ILE A 29 -2.88 46.16 -42.47
C ILE A 29 -2.29 44.90 -41.83
N LEU A 30 -1.55 45.05 -40.73
CA LEU A 30 -1.03 43.90 -39.98
C LEU A 30 -2.18 43.04 -39.46
N LEU A 31 -3.20 43.62 -38.82
CA LEU A 31 -4.36 42.88 -38.30
C LEU A 31 -5.15 42.14 -39.40
N GLU A 32 -5.28 42.72 -40.59
CA GLU A 32 -5.88 42.06 -41.76
C GLU A 32 -5.02 40.86 -42.22
N CYS A 33 -3.70 41.04 -42.26
CA CYS A 33 -2.74 39.97 -42.57
C CYS A 33 -2.76 38.84 -41.50
N HIS A 34 -3.06 39.18 -40.25
CA HIS A 34 -3.24 38.21 -39.18
C HIS A 34 -4.54 37.43 -39.30
N HIS A 35 -5.65 38.12 -39.57
CA HIS A 35 -6.96 37.47 -39.76
C HIS A 35 -6.99 36.56 -41.00
N SER A 36 -6.28 36.93 -42.06
CA SER A 36 -6.14 36.12 -43.28
C SER A 36 -5.15 34.96 -43.13
N GLY A 37 -4.52 34.79 -41.96
CA GLY A 37 -3.55 33.72 -41.71
C GLY A 37 -2.23 33.88 -42.47
N ILE A 38 -1.99 35.05 -43.05
CA ILE A 38 -0.77 35.36 -43.83
C ILE A 38 0.40 35.65 -42.88
N LEU A 39 0.13 36.15 -41.67
CA LEU A 39 1.16 36.53 -40.70
C LEU A 39 0.67 36.31 -39.27
N HIS A 40 1.42 35.58 -38.45
CA HIS A 40 1.15 35.50 -37.02
C HIS A 40 2.00 36.50 -36.24
N PHE A 41 1.37 37.32 -35.40
CA PHE A 41 2.06 38.27 -34.53
C PHE A 41 1.23 38.58 -33.28
N GLN A 42 1.89 39.12 -32.27
CA GLN A 42 1.29 39.73 -31.08
C GLN A 42 1.68 41.21 -31.04
N TYR A 43 0.73 42.08 -30.71
CA TYR A 43 0.99 43.51 -30.55
C TYR A 43 0.84 43.90 -29.09
N ASP A 44 1.86 44.57 -28.57
CA ASP A 44 1.85 45.15 -27.24
C ASP A 44 1.56 46.65 -27.36
N GLY A 45 0.36 47.04 -26.95
CA GLY A 45 -0.12 48.42 -27.02
C GLY A 45 0.55 49.38 -26.05
N GLU A 46 1.19 48.88 -24.99
CA GLU A 46 1.89 49.73 -24.01
C GLU A 46 3.29 50.09 -24.50
N SER A 47 4.00 49.13 -25.08
CA SER A 47 5.35 49.35 -25.61
C SER A 47 5.38 49.77 -27.08
N GLY A 48 4.27 49.60 -27.81
CA GLY A 48 4.19 49.87 -29.25
C GLY A 48 5.00 48.87 -30.09
N PHE A 49 5.27 47.66 -29.57
CA PHE A 49 6.03 46.63 -30.28
C PHE A 49 5.16 45.55 -30.90
N VAL A 50 5.57 45.10 -32.08
CA VAL A 50 5.01 43.95 -32.80
C VAL A 50 5.96 42.77 -32.66
N TYR A 51 5.48 41.68 -32.10
CA TYR A 51 6.20 40.41 -31.89
C TYR A 51 5.74 39.39 -32.92
N PHE A 52 6.62 38.98 -33.83
CA PHE A 52 6.25 38.01 -34.86
C PHE A 52 6.33 36.58 -34.29
N SER A 53 5.21 35.87 -34.30
CA SER A 53 5.19 34.43 -34.00
C SER A 53 5.51 33.69 -35.29
N GLY A 54 6.61 32.94 -35.28
CA GLY A 54 7.24 32.37 -36.47
C GLY A 54 6.23 31.71 -37.41
N ASN A 55 6.11 32.24 -38.62
CA ASN A 55 5.21 31.71 -39.63
C ASN A 55 5.86 30.46 -40.25
N PRO A 56 5.20 29.28 -40.28
CA PRO A 56 5.84 28.01 -40.64
C PRO A 56 6.45 27.97 -42.06
N SER A 57 5.93 28.82 -42.95
CA SER A 57 6.14 28.70 -44.40
C SER A 57 7.22 29.63 -44.98
N ALA A 58 7.75 30.60 -44.22
CA ALA A 58 8.68 31.60 -44.76
C ALA A 58 9.91 31.91 -43.88
N MET A 59 10.18 31.11 -42.86
CA MET A 59 11.37 31.32 -42.02
C MET A 59 12.64 30.85 -42.76
N SER A 60 13.33 31.79 -43.40
CA SER A 60 14.66 31.56 -43.98
C SER A 60 15.76 31.73 -42.92
N GLY A 61 16.72 30.80 -42.91
CA GLY A 61 17.97 30.95 -42.16
C GLY A 61 18.01 30.31 -40.76
N GLN A 62 17.24 30.82 -39.79
CA GLN A 62 17.49 30.45 -38.37
C GLN A 62 16.55 29.39 -37.77
N SER A 63 15.39 29.10 -38.37
CA SER A 63 14.44 28.11 -37.80
C SER A 63 14.65 26.67 -38.29
N GLN A 64 15.56 26.43 -39.24
CA GLN A 64 15.84 25.05 -39.69
C GLN A 64 16.52 24.20 -38.60
N PHE A 65 17.20 24.81 -37.63
CA PHE A 65 17.82 24.11 -36.49
C PHE A 65 16.81 23.69 -35.41
N VAL A 66 15.57 24.20 -35.44
CA VAL A 66 14.54 23.94 -34.40
C VAL A 66 13.42 23.04 -34.92
N ARG A 67 13.61 22.36 -36.05
CA ARG A 67 12.67 21.32 -36.49
C ARG A 67 13.08 19.99 -35.85
N PRO A 68 12.20 19.33 -35.06
CA PRO A 68 12.38 17.92 -34.67
C PRO A 68 12.66 17.01 -35.88
N ASN A 69 12.12 17.40 -37.04
CA ASN A 69 12.30 16.69 -38.30
C ASN A 69 13.71 16.83 -38.89
N PHE A 70 14.48 17.87 -38.58
CA PHE A 70 15.87 17.97 -39.03
C PHE A 70 16.74 16.93 -38.32
N ILE A 71 16.66 16.89 -36.98
CA ILE A 71 17.39 15.90 -36.17
C ILE A 71 16.93 14.48 -36.53
N SER A 72 15.63 14.24 -36.69
CA SER A 72 15.07 12.94 -37.09
C SER A 72 15.53 12.51 -38.50
N ASN A 73 15.53 13.42 -39.47
CA ASN A 73 15.98 13.08 -40.83
C ASN A 73 17.49 12.85 -40.88
N LEU A 74 18.27 13.64 -40.13
CA LEU A 74 19.72 13.47 -40.04
C LEU A 74 20.08 12.15 -39.33
N THR A 75 19.42 11.82 -38.22
CA THR A 75 19.64 10.53 -37.52
C THR A 75 19.23 9.34 -38.38
N ASN A 76 18.12 9.42 -39.10
CA ASN A 76 17.72 8.36 -40.03
C ASN A 76 18.75 8.18 -41.16
N GLN A 77 19.23 9.27 -41.77
CA GLN A 77 20.26 9.19 -42.83
C GLN A 77 21.60 8.66 -42.31
N ILE A 78 22.02 9.03 -41.09
CA ILE A 78 23.23 8.51 -40.44
C ILE A 78 23.09 7.00 -40.14
N VAL A 79 21.92 6.54 -39.70
CA VAL A 79 21.64 5.11 -39.45
C VAL A 79 21.72 4.28 -40.73
N TYR A 80 21.34 4.84 -41.89
CA TYR A 80 21.44 4.16 -43.18
C TYR A 80 22.83 4.23 -43.83
N ALA A 81 23.61 5.25 -43.50
CA ALA A 81 24.97 5.47 -44.02
C ALA A 81 26.05 4.61 -43.32
N HIS A 82 25.71 3.89 -42.24
CA HIS A 82 26.67 3.01 -41.58
C HIS A 82 26.98 1.74 -42.38
N ASP A 83 28.30 1.52 -42.47
CA ASP A 83 29.09 0.45 -43.09
C ASP A 83 28.48 -0.96 -42.98
N ASP A 84 28.65 -1.77 -44.04
CA ASP A 84 28.14 -3.16 -44.13
C ASP A 84 28.54 -4.03 -42.92
N LEU A 85 29.64 -3.66 -42.26
CA LEU A 85 30.14 -4.28 -41.04
C LEU A 85 29.15 -4.16 -39.85
N VAL A 86 28.47 -3.02 -39.68
CA VAL A 86 27.52 -2.76 -38.58
C VAL A 86 26.20 -3.50 -38.82
N LYS A 87 25.75 -3.55 -40.08
CA LYS A 87 24.58 -4.36 -40.46
C LYS A 87 24.85 -5.85 -40.25
N LYS A 88 26.06 -6.32 -40.60
CA LYS A 88 26.47 -7.72 -40.39
C LYS A 88 26.60 -8.10 -38.93
N THR A 89 27.14 -7.23 -38.07
CA THR A 89 27.18 -7.48 -36.61
C THR A 89 25.79 -7.51 -35.99
N ARG A 90 24.88 -6.61 -36.37
CA ARG A 90 23.47 -6.67 -35.92
C ARG A 90 22.77 -7.95 -36.38
N LEU A 91 22.95 -8.36 -37.63
CA LEU A 91 22.39 -9.61 -38.15
C LEU A 91 22.95 -10.85 -37.44
N ASN A 92 24.25 -10.87 -37.14
CA ASN A 92 24.88 -11.95 -36.38
C ASN A 92 24.39 -11.98 -34.93
N ALA A 93 24.24 -10.83 -34.27
CA ALA A 93 23.66 -10.77 -32.93
C ALA A 93 22.22 -11.28 -32.90
N LEU A 94 21.41 -10.92 -33.92
CA LEU A 94 20.05 -11.42 -34.07
C LEU A 94 20.02 -12.94 -34.26
N LYS A 95 20.89 -13.49 -35.13
CA LYS A 95 21.01 -14.93 -35.35
C LYS A 95 21.43 -15.67 -34.07
N ASN A 96 22.39 -15.12 -33.32
CA ASN A 96 22.84 -15.68 -32.06
C ASN A 96 21.70 -15.71 -31.03
N MET A 97 20.90 -14.64 -30.92
CA MET A 97 19.73 -14.64 -30.04
C MET A 97 18.70 -15.72 -30.43
N ILE A 98 18.40 -15.85 -31.72
CA ILE A 98 17.47 -16.88 -32.21
C ILE A 98 18.01 -18.29 -31.92
N GLU A 99 19.32 -18.49 -32.07
CA GLU A 99 19.95 -19.79 -31.79
C GLU A 99 19.96 -20.11 -30.29
N MET A 100 20.23 -19.12 -29.42
CA MET A 100 20.13 -19.30 -27.97
C MET A 100 18.70 -19.61 -27.54
N TYR A 101 17.71 -18.92 -28.12
CA TYR A 101 16.30 -19.21 -27.88
C TYR A 101 15.93 -20.64 -28.32
N ARG A 102 16.40 -21.09 -29.49
CA ARG A 102 16.19 -22.47 -29.96
C ARG A 102 16.84 -23.51 -29.05
N LYS A 103 18.04 -23.23 -28.51
CA LYS A 103 18.78 -24.13 -27.62
C LYS A 103 18.18 -24.18 -26.20
N GLY A 104 17.65 -23.06 -25.68
CA GLY A 104 17.09 -22.97 -24.32
C GLY A 104 15.57 -23.23 -24.21
N SER A 105 14.84 -23.20 -25.33
CA SER A 105 13.38 -23.33 -25.38
C SER A 105 12.81 -24.57 -24.67
N PRO A 106 13.36 -25.79 -24.85
CA PRO A 106 12.83 -26.98 -24.18
C PRO A 106 13.02 -26.93 -22.67
N ASP A 107 14.19 -26.50 -22.20
CA ASP A 107 14.52 -26.47 -20.77
C ASP A 107 13.70 -25.41 -20.02
N GLU A 108 13.49 -24.24 -20.63
CA GLU A 108 12.59 -23.23 -20.06
C GLU A 108 11.14 -23.70 -20.06
N TYR A 109 10.67 -24.36 -21.12
CA TYR A 109 9.33 -24.94 -21.17
C TYR A 109 9.10 -25.94 -20.03
N TYR A 110 10.01 -26.90 -19.83
CA TYR A 110 9.91 -27.87 -18.74
C TYR A 110 10.04 -27.22 -17.35
N ARG A 111 10.84 -26.16 -17.22
CA ARG A 111 10.92 -25.37 -15.98
C ARG A 111 9.58 -24.70 -15.66
N TYR A 112 8.95 -24.05 -16.64
CA TYR A 112 7.64 -23.42 -16.46
C TYR A 112 6.55 -24.46 -16.18
N GLN A 113 6.59 -25.61 -16.86
CA GLN A 113 5.68 -26.72 -16.59
C GLN A 113 5.81 -27.24 -15.15
N ARG A 114 7.05 -27.44 -14.66
CA ARG A 114 7.30 -27.84 -13.27
C ARG A 114 6.82 -26.79 -12.26
N ILE A 115 7.03 -25.50 -12.54
CA ILE A 115 6.50 -24.42 -11.70
C ILE A 115 4.97 -24.49 -11.65
N ARG A 116 4.31 -24.65 -12.80
CA ARG A 116 2.85 -24.77 -12.89
C ARG A 116 2.33 -25.96 -12.08
N GLU A 117 2.95 -27.12 -12.21
CA GLU A 117 2.59 -28.32 -11.44
C GLU A 117 2.77 -28.12 -9.93
N ASN A 118 3.84 -27.44 -9.51
CA ASN A 118 4.07 -27.12 -8.11
C ASN A 118 3.03 -26.14 -7.55
N VAL A 119 2.61 -25.15 -8.35
CA VAL A 119 1.55 -24.21 -7.96
C VAL A 119 0.22 -24.93 -7.80
N ILE A 120 -0.13 -25.83 -8.71
CA ILE A 120 -1.35 -26.65 -8.61
C ILE A 120 -1.32 -27.48 -7.32
N LYS A 121 -0.23 -28.21 -7.07
CA LYS A 121 -0.07 -28.99 -5.82
C LYS A 121 -0.15 -28.14 -4.56
N TYR A 122 0.42 -26.94 -4.58
CA TYR A 122 0.34 -26.01 -3.46
C TYR A 122 -1.11 -25.56 -3.20
N MET A 123 -1.87 -25.24 -4.24
CA MET A 123 -3.27 -24.86 -4.12
C MET A 123 -4.16 -26.01 -3.62
N ASP A 124 -3.88 -27.25 -4.06
CA ASP A 124 -4.59 -28.44 -3.58
C ASP A 124 -4.31 -28.69 -2.09
N ASN A 125 -3.06 -28.56 -1.66
CA ASN A 125 -2.69 -28.68 -0.25
C ASN A 125 -3.34 -27.60 0.62
N LEU A 126 -3.34 -26.34 0.15
CA LEU A 126 -3.98 -25.24 0.86
C LEU A 126 -5.50 -25.45 1.00
N SER A 127 -6.14 -25.96 -0.05
CA SER A 127 -7.57 -26.29 -0.01
C SER A 127 -7.85 -27.42 0.99
N ALA A 128 -7.01 -28.46 1.02
CA ALA A 128 -7.13 -29.54 1.99
C ALA A 128 -6.92 -29.09 3.45
N GLU A 129 -5.98 -28.15 3.69
CA GLU A 129 -5.79 -27.56 5.02
C GLU A 129 -7.01 -26.73 5.46
N ASN A 130 -7.58 -25.93 4.55
CA ASN A 130 -8.80 -25.18 4.84
C ASN A 130 -9.98 -26.10 5.14
N ASP A 131 -10.19 -27.16 4.34
CA ASP A 131 -11.24 -28.14 4.59
C ASP A 131 -11.08 -28.84 5.97
N GLN A 132 -9.83 -29.08 6.40
CA GLN A 132 -9.57 -29.64 7.73
C GLN A 132 -9.84 -28.63 8.85
N MET A 133 -9.53 -27.37 8.64
CA MET A 133 -9.82 -26.29 9.59
C MET A 133 -11.33 -26.07 9.73
N ASP A 134 -12.07 -26.07 8.61
CA ASP A 134 -13.52 -25.94 8.60
C ASP A 134 -14.18 -27.13 9.31
N LYS A 135 -13.73 -28.36 9.06
CA LYS A 135 -14.21 -29.55 9.80
C LYS A 135 -13.97 -29.44 11.30
N LYS A 136 -12.81 -28.94 11.73
CA LYS A 136 -12.52 -28.69 13.15
C LYS A 136 -13.41 -27.61 13.75
N MET A 137 -13.67 -26.54 12.99
CA MET A 137 -14.56 -25.46 13.44
C MET A 137 -15.99 -25.96 13.61
N VAL A 138 -16.50 -26.75 12.66
CA VAL A 138 -17.83 -27.37 12.74
C VAL A 138 -17.91 -28.30 13.96
N ALA A 139 -16.91 -29.15 14.18
CA ALA A 139 -16.87 -30.03 15.35
C ALA A 139 -16.89 -29.25 16.68
N MET A 140 -16.13 -28.15 16.79
CA MET A 140 -16.14 -27.29 17.97
C MET A 140 -17.50 -26.63 18.20
N MET A 141 -18.15 -26.15 17.14
CA MET A 141 -19.49 -25.55 17.23
C MET A 141 -20.53 -26.59 17.69
N GLU A 142 -20.40 -27.84 17.24
CA GLU A 142 -21.29 -28.94 17.64
C GLU A 142 -21.08 -29.35 19.10
N GLU A 143 -19.82 -29.40 19.57
CA GLU A 143 -19.50 -29.60 20.99
C GLU A 143 -20.04 -28.47 21.88
N GLU A 144 -19.91 -27.22 21.43
CA GLU A 144 -20.43 -26.05 22.15
C GLU A 144 -21.97 -26.09 22.22
N ARG A 145 -22.63 -26.48 21.12
CA ARG A 145 -24.08 -26.69 21.09
C ARG A 145 -24.52 -27.75 22.10
N VAL A 146 -23.86 -28.92 22.12
CA VAL A 146 -24.17 -29.99 23.09
C VAL A 146 -23.98 -29.48 24.53
N ARG A 147 -22.93 -28.69 24.79
CA ARG A 147 -22.71 -28.08 26.12
C ARG A 147 -23.83 -27.12 26.51
N ILE A 148 -24.33 -26.31 25.58
CA ILE A 148 -25.46 -25.41 25.82
C ILE A 148 -26.74 -26.20 26.09
N GLU A 149 -27.02 -27.24 25.31
CA GLU A 149 -28.19 -28.11 25.50
C GLU A 149 -28.15 -28.80 26.88
N LEU A 150 -26.98 -29.32 27.29
CA LEU A 150 -26.80 -29.88 28.64
C LEU A 150 -27.00 -28.85 29.76
N ALA A 151 -26.49 -27.63 29.58
CA ALA A 151 -26.68 -26.56 30.55
C ALA A 151 -28.15 -26.12 30.67
N GLN A 152 -28.90 -26.11 29.56
CA GLN A 152 -30.33 -25.83 29.56
C GLN A 152 -31.12 -26.96 30.25
N MET A 153 -30.79 -28.22 29.99
CA MET A 153 -31.39 -29.37 30.67
C MET A 153 -31.19 -29.30 32.18
N HIS A 154 -29.95 -29.00 32.64
CA HIS A 154 -29.66 -28.85 34.06
C HIS A 154 -30.50 -27.75 34.72
N ARG A 155 -30.65 -26.59 34.06
CA ARG A 155 -31.52 -25.49 34.57
C ARG A 155 -32.98 -25.92 34.66
N MET A 156 -33.48 -26.64 33.66
CA MET A 156 -34.87 -27.14 33.70
C MET A 156 -35.08 -28.16 34.81
N ASP A 157 -34.10 -29.03 35.08
CA ASP A 157 -34.16 -30.00 36.17
C ASP A 157 -34.09 -29.32 37.55
N GLU A 158 -33.25 -28.30 37.71
CA GLU A 158 -33.23 -27.45 38.92
C GLU A 158 -34.58 -26.75 39.15
N GLU A 159 -35.17 -26.18 38.10
CA GLU A 159 -36.50 -25.54 38.19
C GLU A 159 -37.62 -26.54 38.50
N ARG A 160 -37.52 -27.77 37.99
CA ARG A 160 -38.46 -28.86 38.34
C ARG A 160 -38.29 -29.25 39.80
N HIS A 161 -37.06 -29.44 40.26
CA HIS A 161 -36.78 -29.79 41.65
C HIS A 161 -37.27 -28.71 42.62
N GLN A 162 -37.08 -27.42 42.30
CA GLN A 162 -37.60 -26.32 43.13
C GLN A 162 -39.13 -26.26 43.14
N ARG A 163 -39.79 -26.62 42.02
CA ARG A 163 -41.25 -26.74 41.96
C ARG A 163 -41.76 -27.92 42.77
N GLU A 164 -41.07 -29.06 42.70
CA GLU A 164 -41.34 -30.26 43.49
C GLU A 164 -41.19 -29.96 44.99
N GLU A 165 -40.10 -29.30 45.40
CA GLU A 165 -39.87 -28.87 46.78
C GLU A 165 -40.96 -27.91 47.26
N LYS A 166 -41.38 -26.95 46.42
CA LYS A 166 -42.50 -26.05 46.75
C LYS A 166 -43.81 -26.80 46.95
N ARG A 167 -44.11 -27.78 46.09
CA ARG A 167 -45.30 -28.65 46.23
C ARG A 167 -45.22 -29.48 47.51
N GLN A 168 -44.10 -30.16 47.76
CA GLN A 168 -43.88 -30.92 48.98
C GLN A 168 -43.97 -30.03 50.23
N GLN A 169 -43.47 -28.79 50.19
CA GLN A 169 -43.64 -27.84 51.28
C GLN A 169 -45.09 -27.38 51.46
N GLN A 170 -45.87 -27.25 50.39
CA GLN A 170 -47.32 -27.00 50.49
C GLN A 170 -48.05 -28.20 51.09
N ASP A 171 -47.79 -29.41 50.58
CA ASP A 171 -48.37 -30.65 51.10
C ASP A 171 -48.01 -30.87 52.58
N LEU A 172 -46.77 -30.58 52.97
CA LEU A 172 -46.33 -30.62 54.36
C LEU A 172 -46.99 -29.55 55.22
N LYS A 173 -47.28 -28.36 54.69
CA LYS A 173 -48.02 -27.32 55.42
C LYS A 173 -49.48 -27.72 55.61
N GLU A 174 -50.13 -28.26 54.58
CA GLU A 174 -51.51 -28.77 54.68
C GLU A 174 -51.61 -29.94 55.66
N LYS A 175 -50.68 -30.91 55.57
CA LYS A 175 -50.57 -32.00 56.55
C LYS A 175 -50.24 -31.51 57.96
N ARG A 176 -49.40 -30.47 58.11
CA ARG A 176 -49.12 -29.87 59.42
C ARG A 176 -50.34 -29.17 60.00
N ILE A 177 -51.17 -28.52 59.19
CA ILE A 177 -52.44 -27.90 59.64
C ILE A 177 -53.44 -28.97 60.09
N LEU A 178 -53.57 -30.07 59.33
CA LEU A 178 -54.39 -31.23 59.71
C LEU A 178 -53.87 -31.93 60.97
N ASN A 179 -52.55 -32.17 61.06
CA ASN A 179 -51.92 -32.78 62.23
C ASN A 179 -51.92 -31.84 63.46
N THR A 180 -51.89 -30.51 63.30
CA THR A 180 -52.01 -29.59 64.45
C THR A 180 -53.44 -29.57 64.98
N LEU A 181 -54.46 -29.72 64.12
CA LEU A 181 -55.85 -29.92 64.55
C LEU A 181 -56.03 -31.25 65.31
N GLU A 182 -55.37 -32.34 64.90
CA GLU A 182 -55.37 -33.63 65.62
C GLU A 182 -54.51 -33.59 66.91
N GLN A 183 -53.32 -32.96 66.88
CA GLN A 183 -52.42 -32.84 68.03
C GLN A 183 -52.92 -31.89 69.12
N VAL A 184 -53.77 -30.91 68.78
CA VAL A 184 -54.49 -30.09 69.77
C VAL A 184 -55.49 -30.94 70.57
N GLY A 185 -56.01 -32.03 70.02
CA GLY A 185 -56.80 -33.03 70.76
C GLY A 185 -55.93 -33.88 71.69
N ASP A 186 -54.80 -34.39 71.20
CA ASP A 186 -54.02 -35.43 71.90
C ASP A 186 -52.93 -34.91 72.88
N ILE A 187 -52.42 -33.68 72.72
CA ILE A 187 -51.36 -33.13 73.60
C ILE A 187 -51.92 -32.57 74.92
N SER A 188 -53.24 -32.42 75.06
CA SER A 188 -53.87 -32.10 76.35
C SER A 188 -53.67 -33.20 77.42
N GLY A 189 -53.33 -34.43 77.02
CA GLY A 189 -53.25 -35.59 77.92
C GLY A 189 -51.85 -35.97 78.44
N ASN A 190 -50.80 -36.02 77.61
CA ASN A 190 -49.76 -37.04 77.84
C ASN A 190 -48.27 -36.61 77.78
N SER A 191 -47.88 -35.36 78.05
CA SER A 191 -46.43 -35.02 78.15
C SER A 191 -46.06 -34.23 79.41
N GLU A 192 -45.25 -34.85 80.27
CA GLU A 192 -44.73 -34.26 81.52
C GLU A 192 -43.77 -33.08 81.30
N MET A 193 -43.21 -32.93 80.10
CA MET A 193 -42.35 -31.78 79.78
C MET A 193 -43.17 -30.53 79.47
N ALA A 194 -44.40 -30.69 78.97
CA ALA A 194 -45.37 -29.60 78.80
C ALA A 194 -45.87 -29.07 80.17
N LYS A 195 -46.06 -29.95 81.16
CA LYS A 195 -46.47 -29.57 82.54
C LYS A 195 -45.43 -28.72 83.28
N LYS A 196 -44.16 -28.70 82.85
CA LYS A 196 -43.08 -27.93 83.49
C LYS A 196 -42.95 -26.49 82.98
N MET A 197 -43.22 -26.23 81.70
CA MET A 197 -43.13 -24.88 81.12
C MET A 197 -44.48 -24.13 81.08
N LEU A 198 -45.59 -24.84 81.28
CA LEU A 198 -46.92 -24.25 81.51
C LEU A 198 -47.16 -23.85 82.97
N LYS A 199 -46.19 -24.03 83.88
CA LYS A 199 -46.33 -23.62 85.29
C LYS A 199 -46.31 -22.11 85.51
N ASP A 200 -45.73 -21.36 84.58
CA ASP A 200 -45.58 -19.91 84.69
C ASP A 200 -46.55 -19.13 83.81
N ILE A 201 -47.45 -19.82 83.11
CA ILE A 201 -48.52 -19.20 82.33
C ILE A 201 -49.82 -19.82 82.82
N ASP A 202 -50.54 -19.06 83.62
CA ASP A 202 -51.81 -19.47 84.22
C ASP A 202 -52.84 -19.69 83.10
N VAL A 203 -53.53 -20.83 83.12
CA VAL A 203 -54.39 -21.30 82.02
C VAL A 203 -55.59 -20.35 81.76
N ALA A 204 -55.86 -19.42 82.67
CA ALA A 204 -56.92 -18.41 82.55
C ALA A 204 -56.57 -17.18 81.68
N ASP A 205 -55.30 -16.98 81.28
CA ASP A 205 -54.89 -15.85 80.41
C ASP A 205 -54.82 -16.23 78.91
N PHE A 206 -54.96 -17.52 78.58
CA PHE A 206 -54.77 -18.03 77.21
C PHE A 206 -55.88 -17.62 76.22
N GLU A 207 -57.07 -17.26 76.70
CA GLU A 207 -58.13 -16.73 75.83
C GLU A 207 -58.03 -15.22 75.59
N LYS A 208 -57.17 -14.51 76.34
CA LYS A 208 -57.20 -13.03 76.35
C LYS A 208 -56.12 -12.35 75.51
N ASP A 209 -54.99 -12.99 75.18
CA ASP A 209 -53.96 -12.29 74.40
C ASP A 209 -53.02 -13.18 73.55
N PRO A 210 -53.47 -13.64 72.36
CA PRO A 210 -52.65 -14.40 71.39
C PRO A 210 -51.43 -13.62 70.86
N ALA A 211 -51.37 -12.30 71.09
CA ALA A 211 -50.27 -11.46 70.62
C ALA A 211 -48.93 -11.78 71.32
N LYS A 212 -48.95 -12.20 72.60
CA LYS A 212 -47.72 -12.52 73.34
C LYS A 212 -47.00 -13.75 72.77
N TYR A 213 -47.75 -14.76 72.34
CA TYR A 213 -47.18 -15.98 71.74
C TYR A 213 -46.61 -15.72 70.34
N ILE A 214 -47.36 -14.96 69.52
CA ILE A 214 -46.89 -14.53 68.19
C ILE A 214 -45.62 -13.69 68.32
N ASN A 215 -45.52 -12.84 69.35
CA ASN A 215 -44.31 -12.04 69.60
C ASN A 215 -43.10 -12.89 70.00
N VAL A 216 -43.25 -13.90 70.85
CA VAL A 216 -42.15 -14.82 71.20
C VAL A 216 -41.69 -15.64 70.00
N HIS A 217 -42.62 -16.08 69.15
CA HIS A 217 -42.28 -16.80 67.91
C HIS A 217 -41.60 -15.89 66.87
N ASN A 218 -42.04 -14.63 66.76
CA ASN A 218 -41.39 -13.65 65.90
C ASN A 218 -39.98 -13.29 66.39
N GLU A 219 -39.78 -13.15 67.71
CA GLU A 219 -38.44 -12.96 68.28
C GLU A 219 -37.49 -14.11 68.00
N LEU A 220 -37.99 -15.36 68.02
CA LEU A 220 -37.19 -16.54 67.64
C LEU A 220 -36.79 -16.48 66.16
N ARG A 221 -37.73 -16.10 65.29
CA ARG A 221 -37.48 -15.96 63.85
C ARG A 221 -36.48 -14.84 63.54
N ASP A 222 -36.55 -13.71 64.23
CA ASP A 222 -35.61 -12.61 64.06
C ASP A 222 -34.19 -12.96 64.55
N LYS A 223 -34.09 -13.76 65.61
CA LYS A 223 -32.82 -14.34 66.07
C LYS A 223 -32.24 -15.30 65.04
N GLU A 224 -33.06 -16.14 64.41
CA GLU A 224 -32.61 -17.04 63.33
C GLU A 224 -32.12 -16.26 62.10
N ILE A 225 -32.85 -15.24 61.66
CA ILE A 225 -32.47 -14.36 60.54
C ILE A 225 -31.13 -13.69 60.84
N THR A 226 -30.95 -13.13 62.04
CA THR A 226 -29.68 -12.48 62.41
C THR A 226 -28.51 -13.46 62.47
N THR A 227 -28.71 -14.71 62.91
CA THR A 227 -27.68 -15.75 62.81
C THR A 227 -27.36 -16.14 61.36
N HIS A 228 -28.35 -16.22 60.48
CA HIS A 228 -28.14 -16.51 59.06
C HIS A 228 -27.39 -15.38 58.35
N VAL A 229 -27.75 -14.12 58.61
CA VAL A 229 -27.04 -12.94 58.07
C VAL A 229 -25.58 -12.91 58.54
N LYS A 230 -25.31 -13.25 59.82
CA LYS A 230 -23.93 -13.37 60.32
C LYS A 230 -23.15 -14.49 59.63
N LYS A 231 -23.77 -15.63 59.30
CA LYS A 231 -23.15 -16.71 58.53
C LYS A 231 -22.85 -16.27 57.09
N MET A 232 -23.78 -15.56 56.44
CA MET A 232 -23.59 -15.06 55.07
C MET A 232 -22.46 -14.03 54.98
N LYS A 233 -22.39 -13.07 55.91
CA LYS A 233 -21.26 -12.12 55.99
C LYS A 233 -19.90 -12.79 56.18
N LYS A 234 -19.85 -13.95 56.86
CA LYS A 234 -18.61 -14.75 56.98
C LYS A 234 -18.24 -15.44 55.67
N ILE A 235 -19.22 -15.84 54.85
CA ILE A 235 -19.00 -16.45 53.54
C ILE A 235 -18.55 -15.38 52.53
N GLU A 236 -19.19 -14.20 52.49
CA GLU A 236 -18.78 -13.07 51.66
C GLU A 236 -17.31 -12.68 51.90
N LYS A 237 -16.91 -12.55 53.17
CA LYS A 237 -15.50 -12.27 53.51
C LYS A 237 -14.52 -13.34 53.01
N LYS A 238 -14.93 -14.61 52.94
CA LYS A 238 -14.09 -15.68 52.36
C LYS A 238 -13.99 -15.55 50.85
N PHE A 239 -15.08 -15.17 50.17
CA PHE A 239 -15.07 -14.91 48.73
C PHE A 239 -14.21 -13.71 48.36
N ASP A 240 -14.26 -12.62 49.14
CA ASP A 240 -13.40 -11.44 48.92
C ASP A 240 -11.91 -11.79 49.02
N VAL A 241 -11.54 -12.61 50.01
CA VAL A 241 -10.16 -13.09 50.16
C VAL A 241 -9.74 -13.96 48.97
N ILE A 242 -10.61 -14.85 48.50
CA ILE A 242 -10.34 -15.69 47.32
C ILE A 242 -10.18 -14.83 46.06
N ALA A 243 -11.06 -13.86 45.84
CA ALA A 243 -10.99 -12.94 44.70
C ALA A 243 -9.69 -12.11 44.73
N HIS A 244 -9.28 -11.64 45.92
CA HIS A 244 -8.02 -10.91 46.09
C HIS A 244 -6.79 -11.79 45.83
N VAL A 245 -6.79 -13.05 46.27
CA VAL A 245 -5.71 -14.01 46.01
C VAL A 245 -5.61 -14.35 44.53
N LEU A 246 -6.74 -14.57 43.84
CA LEU A 246 -6.77 -14.81 42.40
C LEU A 246 -6.21 -13.62 41.62
N LYS A 247 -6.61 -12.40 41.99
CA LYS A 247 -6.14 -11.16 41.37
C LYS A 247 -4.63 -10.95 41.55
N ILE A 248 -4.08 -11.25 42.73
CA ILE A 248 -2.62 -11.23 42.95
C ILE A 248 -1.93 -12.29 42.05
N SER A 249 -2.49 -13.49 41.96
CA SER A 249 -1.88 -14.59 41.16
C SER A 249 -1.84 -14.30 39.66
N GLU A 250 -2.82 -13.57 39.12
CA GLU A 250 -2.84 -13.18 37.71
C GLU A 250 -1.84 -12.07 37.41
N VAL A 251 -1.68 -11.11 38.32
CA VAL A 251 -0.70 -10.01 38.17
C VAL A 251 0.72 -10.57 38.06
N ASP A 252 1.07 -11.59 38.85
CA ASP A 252 2.39 -12.23 38.77
C ASP A 252 2.58 -13.00 37.45
N LYS A 253 1.54 -13.69 36.96
CA LYS A 253 1.59 -14.36 35.64
C LYS A 253 1.78 -13.37 34.50
N ILE A 254 1.07 -12.24 34.52
CA ILE A 254 1.24 -11.16 33.53
C ILE A 254 2.65 -10.57 33.61
N ARG A 255 3.15 -10.31 34.82
CA ARG A 255 4.52 -9.79 35.01
C ARG A 255 5.58 -10.77 34.50
N CYS A 256 5.38 -12.08 34.73
CA CYS A 256 6.27 -13.13 34.23
C CYS A 256 6.25 -13.21 32.69
N PHE A 257 5.05 -13.17 32.08
CA PHE A 257 4.89 -13.15 30.62
C PHE A 257 5.54 -11.91 29.98
N VAL A 258 5.34 -10.72 30.55
CA VAL A 258 5.95 -9.48 30.07
C VAL A 258 7.48 -9.56 30.20
N SER A 259 7.99 -10.05 31.33
CA SER A 259 9.43 -10.19 31.56
C SER A 259 10.09 -11.20 30.61
N ASN A 260 9.40 -12.30 30.28
CA ASN A 260 9.89 -13.32 29.35
C ASN A 260 9.79 -12.89 27.88
N SER A 261 8.81 -12.04 27.55
CA SER A 261 8.60 -11.57 26.16
C SER A 261 9.44 -10.34 25.80
N LEU A 262 9.84 -9.52 26.78
CA LEU A 262 10.64 -8.31 26.57
C LEU A 262 11.99 -8.56 25.87
N PRO A 263 12.80 -9.56 26.28
CA PRO A 263 14.08 -9.86 25.64
C PRO A 263 13.90 -10.26 24.17
N ASN A 264 12.89 -11.08 23.87
CA ASN A 264 12.57 -11.52 22.51
C ASN A 264 12.10 -10.36 21.64
N ARG A 265 11.27 -9.46 22.17
CA ARG A 265 10.86 -8.23 21.46
C ARG A 265 12.05 -7.32 21.18
N LYS A 266 12.94 -7.13 22.16
CA LYS A 266 14.15 -6.32 22.00
C LYS A 266 15.08 -6.91 20.94
N LYS A 267 15.29 -8.23 20.95
CA LYS A 267 16.08 -8.96 19.95
C LYS A 267 15.47 -8.84 18.55
N ASN A 268 14.15 -9.01 18.42
CA ASN A 268 13.46 -8.85 17.15
C ASN A 268 13.57 -7.42 16.60
N PHE A 269 13.47 -6.42 17.48
CA PHE A 269 13.65 -5.03 17.09
C PHE A 269 15.09 -4.77 16.59
N GLN A 270 16.09 -5.23 17.34
CA GLN A 270 17.50 -5.11 16.96
C GLN A 270 17.81 -5.80 15.63
N ASN A 271 17.27 -7.00 15.40
CA ASN A 271 17.45 -7.71 14.14
C ASN A 271 16.80 -6.95 12.97
N ARG A 272 15.56 -6.46 13.12
CA ARG A 272 14.91 -5.67 12.07
C ARG A 272 15.66 -4.38 11.77
N ASP A 273 16.23 -3.74 12.78
CA ASP A 273 17.01 -2.52 12.61
C ASP A 273 18.35 -2.80 11.93
N GLN A 274 19.03 -3.91 12.26
CA GLN A 274 20.22 -4.38 11.55
C GLN A 274 19.94 -4.73 10.08
N ASP A 275 18.82 -5.41 9.80
CA ASP A 275 18.41 -5.73 8.43
C ASP A 275 18.09 -4.47 7.62
N ARG A 276 17.47 -3.48 8.26
CA ARG A 276 17.24 -2.16 7.66
C ARG A 276 18.55 -1.44 7.36
N ILE A 277 19.47 -1.37 8.32
CA ILE A 277 20.77 -0.72 8.15
C ILE A 277 21.59 -1.41 7.05
N SER A 278 21.64 -2.74 7.04
CA SER A 278 22.37 -3.50 6.01
C SER A 278 21.78 -3.29 4.60
N SER A 279 20.46 -3.19 4.49
CA SER A 279 19.78 -2.86 3.24
C SER A 279 20.13 -1.46 2.74
N ILE A 280 20.17 -0.46 3.63
CA ILE A 280 20.58 0.91 3.29
C ILE A 280 22.04 0.94 2.83
N ILE A 281 22.95 0.24 3.51
CA ILE A 281 24.36 0.15 3.13
C ILE A 281 24.50 -0.47 1.73
N ARG A 282 23.74 -1.54 1.44
CA ARG A 282 23.74 -2.18 0.11
C ARG A 282 23.25 -1.24 -0.98
N LEU A 283 22.18 -0.49 -0.73
CA LEU A 283 21.67 0.50 -1.69
C LEU A 283 22.68 1.61 -1.95
N LYS A 284 23.34 2.12 -0.90
CA LYS A 284 24.38 3.13 -1.05
C LYS A 284 25.57 2.62 -1.87
N LYS A 285 26.02 1.39 -1.62
CA LYS A 285 27.08 0.76 -2.41
C LYS A 285 26.69 0.65 -3.89
N ASN A 286 25.47 0.22 -4.19
CA ASN A 286 24.98 0.16 -5.58
C ASN A 286 24.91 1.55 -6.23
N GLU A 287 24.49 2.57 -5.47
CA GLU A 287 24.45 3.95 -5.95
C GLU A 287 25.87 4.45 -6.31
N ASP A 288 26.85 4.20 -5.44
CA ASP A 288 28.25 4.57 -5.68
C ASP A 288 28.84 3.83 -6.88
N GLU A 289 28.51 2.55 -7.07
CA GLU A 289 28.89 1.76 -8.26
C GLU A 289 28.28 2.35 -9.54
N ILE A 290 27.00 2.74 -9.52
CA ILE A 290 26.34 3.37 -10.67
C ILE A 290 26.98 4.72 -10.98
N LYS A 291 27.25 5.55 -9.97
CA LYS A 291 27.96 6.84 -10.16
C LYS A 291 29.32 6.63 -10.81
N SER A 292 30.11 5.67 -10.32
CA SER A 292 31.41 5.35 -10.90
C SER A 292 31.31 4.91 -12.36
N ARG A 293 30.30 4.11 -12.72
CA ARG A 293 30.06 3.68 -14.10
C ARG A 293 29.62 4.82 -15.01
N LEU A 294 28.81 5.76 -14.50
CA LEU A 294 28.39 6.94 -15.26
C LEU A 294 29.56 7.90 -15.51
N VAL A 295 30.45 8.08 -14.53
CA VAL A 295 31.68 8.87 -14.71
C VAL A 295 32.56 8.23 -15.77
N ALA A 296 32.85 6.93 -15.66
CA ALA A 296 33.65 6.22 -16.67
C ALA A 296 33.03 6.29 -18.07
N ALA A 297 31.70 6.16 -18.19
CA ALA A 297 31.02 6.31 -19.47
C ALA A 297 31.13 7.74 -20.04
N THR A 298 31.25 8.75 -19.19
CA THR A 298 31.45 10.14 -19.63
C THR A 298 32.85 10.31 -20.24
N ASP A 299 33.86 9.70 -19.62
CA ASP A 299 35.24 9.69 -20.13
C ASP A 299 35.30 8.93 -21.47
N ASP A 300 34.67 7.75 -21.56
CA ASP A 300 34.59 6.97 -22.81
C ASP A 300 33.90 7.76 -23.95
N ILE A 301 32.86 8.54 -23.63
CA ILE A 301 32.17 9.40 -24.60
C ILE A 301 33.10 10.52 -25.08
N ASN A 302 33.85 11.15 -24.17
CA ASN A 302 34.80 12.21 -24.53
C ASN A 302 35.92 11.67 -25.43
N ASP A 303 36.51 10.52 -25.07
CA ASP A 303 37.54 9.85 -25.87
C ASP A 303 37.01 9.48 -27.26
N PHE A 304 35.76 8.99 -27.34
CA PHE A 304 35.12 8.69 -28.61
C PHE A 304 34.92 9.94 -29.47
N MET A 305 34.46 11.04 -28.87
CA MET A 305 34.25 12.31 -29.55
C MET A 305 35.57 12.88 -30.07
N GLU A 306 36.65 12.84 -29.28
CA GLU A 306 37.98 13.30 -29.68
C GLU A 306 38.52 12.46 -30.86
N SER A 307 38.37 11.13 -30.80
CA SER A 307 38.72 10.25 -31.92
C SER A 307 37.91 10.57 -33.19
N CYS A 308 36.63 10.91 -33.05
CA CYS A 308 35.79 11.29 -34.20
C CYS A 308 36.23 12.64 -34.79
N GLU A 309 36.58 13.61 -33.95
CA GLU A 309 37.09 14.91 -34.38
C GLU A 309 38.42 14.76 -35.13
N GLN A 310 39.37 13.98 -34.60
CA GLN A 310 40.63 13.70 -35.28
C GLN A 310 40.43 13.02 -36.64
N LYS A 311 39.52 12.05 -36.73
CA LYS A 311 39.17 11.40 -38.01
C LYS A 311 38.51 12.38 -38.99
N ALA A 312 37.65 13.27 -38.51
CA ALA A 312 37.01 14.29 -39.34
C ALA A 312 38.05 15.29 -39.90
N ILE A 313 38.98 15.75 -39.06
CA ILE A 313 40.10 16.62 -39.46
C ILE A 313 40.95 15.92 -40.53
N HIS A 314 41.33 14.66 -40.30
CA HIS A 314 42.14 13.91 -41.24
C HIS A 314 41.43 13.70 -42.59
N SER A 315 40.15 13.31 -42.56
CA SER A 315 39.33 13.17 -43.77
C SER A 315 39.22 14.49 -44.53
N HIS A 316 39.03 15.60 -43.82
CA HIS A 316 38.96 16.92 -44.44
C HIS A 316 40.28 17.32 -45.10
N GLN A 317 41.43 17.05 -44.45
CA GLN A 317 42.76 17.29 -45.01
C GLN A 317 42.97 16.49 -46.30
N GLN A 318 42.62 15.20 -46.31
CA GLN A 318 42.71 14.38 -47.52
C GLN A 318 41.85 14.92 -48.67
N LEU A 319 40.64 15.41 -48.36
CA LEU A 319 39.76 16.05 -49.34
C LEU A 319 40.36 17.35 -49.92
N ILE A 320 41.02 18.15 -49.08
CA ILE A 320 41.73 19.35 -49.53
C ILE A 320 42.88 18.97 -50.45
N GLU A 321 43.71 18.00 -50.08
CA GLU A 321 44.82 17.51 -50.91
C GLU A 321 44.33 17.01 -52.28
N GLN A 322 43.26 16.20 -52.30
CA GLN A 322 42.65 15.73 -53.55
C GLN A 322 42.12 16.88 -54.42
N TYR A 323 41.53 17.90 -53.80
CA TYR A 323 41.04 19.08 -54.50
C TYR A 323 42.19 19.91 -55.10
N GLU A 324 43.29 20.08 -54.37
CA GLU A 324 44.48 20.75 -54.86
C GLU A 324 45.12 20.00 -56.03
N GLU A 325 45.22 18.68 -55.98
CA GLU A 325 45.69 17.87 -57.11
C GLU A 325 44.80 18.04 -58.36
N MET A 326 43.47 18.04 -58.18
CA MET A 326 42.54 18.29 -59.28
C MET A 326 42.73 19.67 -59.89
N LEU A 327 42.89 20.72 -59.07
CA LEU A 327 43.14 22.08 -59.54
C LEU A 327 44.44 22.18 -60.34
N VAL A 328 45.50 21.49 -59.93
CA VAL A 328 46.77 21.46 -60.67
C VAL A 328 46.57 20.80 -62.05
N LYS A 329 45.84 19.68 -62.12
CA LYS A 329 45.50 19.00 -63.37
C LYS A 329 44.65 19.87 -64.29
N GLU A 330 43.64 20.55 -63.75
CA GLU A 330 42.81 21.49 -64.52
C GLU A 330 43.61 22.68 -65.05
N ARG A 331 44.49 23.28 -64.23
CA ARG A 331 45.39 24.36 -64.68
C ARG A 331 46.27 23.91 -65.84
N ALA A 332 46.84 22.70 -65.77
CA ALA A 332 47.63 22.14 -66.85
C ALA A 332 46.81 21.93 -68.14
N LEU A 333 45.58 21.42 -68.03
CA LEU A 333 44.66 21.26 -69.17
C LEU A 333 44.27 22.60 -69.81
N VAL A 334 43.97 23.61 -68.99
CA VAL A 334 43.63 24.96 -69.48
C VAL A 334 44.82 25.59 -70.20
N LEU A 335 46.04 25.45 -69.66
CA LEU A 335 47.26 25.94 -70.32
C LEU A 335 47.52 25.22 -71.65
N ALA A 336 47.33 23.90 -71.70
CA ALA A 336 47.46 23.12 -72.93
C ALA A 336 46.43 23.54 -73.99
N LYS A 337 45.15 23.71 -73.61
CA LYS A 337 44.09 24.21 -74.51
C LYS A 337 44.43 25.59 -75.06
N LYS A 338 44.82 26.54 -74.20
CA LYS A 338 45.24 27.89 -74.62
C LYS A 338 46.43 27.84 -75.60
N ARG A 339 47.37 26.91 -75.40
CA ARG A 339 48.51 26.72 -76.31
C ARG A 339 48.07 26.18 -77.68
N CYS A 340 47.15 25.22 -77.73
CA CYS A 340 46.58 24.71 -78.97
C CYS A 340 45.82 25.81 -79.73
N GLU A 341 44.95 26.56 -79.04
CA GLU A 341 44.21 27.70 -79.63
C GLU A 341 45.15 28.76 -80.20
N TYR A 342 46.28 29.03 -79.54
CA TYR A 342 47.29 29.96 -80.04
C TYR A 342 47.99 29.46 -81.31
N ILE A 343 48.27 28.16 -81.39
CA ILE A 343 48.86 27.53 -82.58
C ILE A 343 47.86 27.56 -83.75
N GLU A 344 46.58 27.26 -83.50
CA GLU A 344 45.53 27.32 -84.52
C GLU A 344 45.32 28.72 -85.06
N LYS A 345 45.34 29.76 -84.21
CA LYS A 345 45.21 31.16 -84.64
C LYS A 345 46.40 31.71 -85.44
N ARG A 346 47.55 31.01 -85.43
CA ARG A 346 48.76 31.40 -86.18
C ARG A 346 48.90 30.67 -87.51
N LYS A 347 48.12 29.61 -87.74
CA LYS A 347 47.90 29.03 -89.07
C LYS A 347 46.83 29.84 -89.78
#